data_AF-A0AAD6X292-F1
#
_entry.id   AF-A0AAD6X292-F1
#
_cell.length_a   1.000
_cell.length_b   1.000
_cell.length_c   1.000
_cell.angle_alpha   90.00
_cell.angle_beta   90.00
_cell.angle_gamma   90.00
#
_symmetry.space_group_name_H-M   'P 1'
#
loop_
_entity.id
_entity.type
_entity.pdbx_description
1 polymer ?
#
loop_
_entity_poly.entity_id
_entity_poly.type
_entity_poly.pdbx_seq_one_letter_code
_entity_poly.pdbx_strand_id
1 'polypeptide(L)' 'FEIQFALPVWHAAAHEVTCQTENSLSYTAGVGRTDGEGIERTWAILNPLGYSTKEMGAGARHDALENKVDHINWEKNIG' A
#
# COMPACT_ATOMS: atom_id res chain seq x y z
N PHE A 1 -4.75 -16.14 -19.91
CA PHE A 1 -4.87 -15.33 -18.68
C PHE A 1 -5.94 -14.29 -18.93
N GLU A 2 -6.95 -14.23 -18.07
CA GLU A 2 -7.99 -13.22 -18.12
C GLU A 2 -7.66 -12.16 -17.05
N ILE A 3 -7.74 -10.88 -17.41
CA ILE A 3 -7.51 -9.79 -16.48
C ILE A 3 -8.83 -9.51 -15.77
N GLN A 4 -8.82 -9.53 -14.44
CA GLN A 4 -9.96 -9.17 -13.62
C GLN A 4 -9.74 -7.79 -12.98
N PHE A 5 -10.76 -6.95 -13.04
CA PHE A 5 -10.78 -5.65 -12.36
C PHE A 5 -11.57 -5.79 -11.06
N ALA A 6 -11.10 -5.12 -10.01
CA ALA A 6 -11.77 -5.07 -8.72
C ALA A 6 -11.58 -3.68 -8.10
N LEU A 7 -12.56 -3.27 -7.30
CA LEU A 7 -12.63 -2.00 -6.61
C LEU A 7 -12.07 -2.16 -5.19
N PRO A 8 -10.96 -1.49 -4.85
CA PRO A 8 -10.42 -1.52 -3.49
C PRO A 8 -11.46 -1.06 -2.47
N VAL A 9 -11.38 -1.63 -1.28
CA VAL A 9 -12.44 -1.50 -0.27
C VAL A 9 -12.62 -0.05 0.17
N TRP A 10 -11.52 0.70 0.29
CA TRP A 10 -11.56 2.08 0.76
C TRP A 10 -12.14 3.03 -0.29
N HIS A 11 -11.79 2.82 -1.56
CA HIS A 11 -12.29 3.61 -2.69
C HIS A 11 -13.76 3.33 -3.02
N ALA A 12 -14.32 2.20 -2.56
CA ALA A 12 -15.68 1.79 -2.87
C ALA A 12 -16.75 2.84 -2.50
N ALA A 13 -16.57 3.58 -1.41
CA ALA A 13 -17.53 4.59 -0.96
C ALA A 13 -17.71 5.76 -1.95
N ALA A 14 -16.76 5.98 -2.86
CA ALA A 14 -16.84 7.01 -3.90
C ALA A 14 -17.65 6.57 -5.14
N HIS A 15 -18.07 5.31 -5.20
CA HIS A 15 -18.78 4.73 -6.33
C HIS A 15 -20.26 4.50 -6.03
N GLU A 16 -21.08 4.40 -7.07
CA GLU A 16 -22.48 3.95 -6.94
C GLU A 16 -22.58 2.49 -6.47
N VAL A 17 -23.70 2.14 -5.83
CA VAL A 17 -23.89 0.83 -5.17
C VAL A 17 -23.72 -0.35 -6.15
N THR A 18 -24.22 -0.21 -7.38
CA THR A 18 -24.07 -1.20 -8.46
C THR A 18 -22.59 -1.52 -8.69
N CYS A 19 -21.77 -0.51 -8.94
CA CYS A 19 -20.33 -0.65 -9.13
C CYS A 19 -19.64 -1.28 -7.92
N GLN A 20 -19.99 -0.86 -6.70
CA GLN A 20 -19.45 -1.43 -5.46
C GLN A 20 -19.71 -2.94 -5.36
N THR A 21 -20.93 -3.37 -5.67
CA THR A 21 -21.32 -4.78 -5.55
C THR A 21 -20.71 -5.66 -6.65
N GLU A 22 -20.71 -5.20 -7.90
CA GLU A 22 -20.20 -5.96 -9.04
C GLU A 22 -18.68 -6.11 -9.04
N ASN A 23 -17.97 -5.11 -8.53
CA ASN A 23 -16.51 -5.05 -8.56
C ASN A 23 -15.89 -5.22 -7.17
N SER A 24 -16.64 -5.65 -6.17
CA SER A 24 -16.14 -5.76 -4.79
C SER A 24 -14.87 -6.62 -4.71
N LEU A 25 -13.76 -6.01 -4.29
CA LEU A 25 -12.52 -6.75 -4.04
C LEU A 25 -12.71 -7.84 -2.99
N SER A 26 -13.59 -7.62 -2.00
CA SER A 26 -13.89 -8.61 -0.95
C SER A 26 -14.56 -9.89 -1.49
N TYR A 27 -15.17 -9.83 -2.67
CA TYR A 27 -15.82 -10.99 -3.31
C TYR A 27 -15.02 -11.53 -4.51
N THR A 28 -13.84 -10.97 -4.80
CA THR A 28 -12.99 -11.42 -5.91
C THR A 28 -12.23 -12.69 -5.53
N ALA A 29 -12.30 -13.72 -6.37
CA ALA A 29 -11.62 -14.99 -6.09
C ALA A 29 -10.09 -14.83 -6.16
N GLY A 30 -9.38 -15.43 -5.21
CA GLY A 30 -7.91 -15.52 -5.22
C GLY A 30 -7.16 -14.30 -4.66
N VAL A 31 -7.84 -13.22 -4.27
CA VAL A 31 -7.17 -12.01 -3.71
C VAL A 31 -6.83 -12.13 -2.22
N GLY A 32 -7.39 -13.13 -1.53
CA GLY A 32 -7.27 -13.28 -0.08
C GLY A 32 -8.03 -12.19 0.68
N ARG A 33 -7.78 -12.05 1.98
CA ARG A 33 -8.41 -11.02 2.81
C ARG A 33 -7.56 -9.76 2.79
N THR A 34 -7.83 -8.88 1.83
CA THR A 34 -7.12 -7.62 1.63
C THR A 34 -8.10 -6.52 1.26
N ASP A 35 -7.75 -5.27 1.59
CA ASP A 35 -8.47 -4.08 1.13
C ASP A 35 -7.86 -3.46 -0.13
N GLY A 36 -6.69 -3.94 -0.56
CA GLY A 36 -5.94 -3.39 -1.69
C GLY A 36 -5.02 -2.21 -1.33
N GLU A 37 -5.03 -1.75 -0.08
CA GLU A 37 -4.41 -0.48 0.33
C GLU A 37 -2.98 -0.64 0.86
N GLY A 38 -2.42 -1.86 0.86
CA GLY A 38 -1.11 -2.16 1.44
C GLY A 38 0.04 -1.34 0.83
N ILE A 39 -0.01 -1.12 -0.49
CA ILE A 39 0.99 -0.31 -1.19
C ILE A 39 0.84 1.18 -0.88
N GLU A 40 -0.40 1.68 -0.81
CA GLU A 40 -0.69 3.09 -0.53
C GLU A 40 -0.25 3.47 0.89
N ARG A 41 -0.47 2.59 1.87
CA ARG A 41 0.04 2.77 3.24
C ARG A 41 1.57 2.84 3.28
N THR A 42 2.24 1.92 2.60
CA THR A 42 3.71 1.89 2.58
C THR A 42 4.24 3.16 1.91
N TRP A 43 3.63 3.59 0.80
CA TRP A 43 3.96 4.85 0.15
C TRP A 43 3.77 6.05 1.09
N ALA A 44 2.63 6.14 1.78
CA ALA A 44 2.33 7.24 2.69
C ALA A 44 3.37 7.36 3.81
N ILE A 45 3.85 6.24 4.35
CA ILE A 45 4.90 6.19 5.37
C ILE A 45 6.27 6.64 4.82
N LEU A 46 6.59 6.24 3.59
CA LEU A 46 7.88 6.56 2.95
C LEU A 46 7.92 7.97 2.35
N ASN A 47 6.78 8.56 1.99
CA ASN A 47 6.71 9.83 1.28
C ASN A 47 7.47 10.99 1.98
N PRO A 48 7.36 11.18 3.32
CA PRO A 48 8.14 12.20 4.03
C PRO A 48 9.66 12.00 3.94
N LEU A 49 10.13 10.74 3.79
CA LEU A 49 11.56 10.46 3.67
C LEU A 49 12.16 11.10 2.42
N GLY A 50 11.39 11.13 1.33
CA GLY A 50 11.83 11.73 0.07
C GLY A 50 12.37 13.14 0.26
N TYR A 51 11.71 13.96 1.09
CA TYR A 51 12.18 15.30 1.44
C TYR A 51 13.34 15.27 2.45
N SER A 52 13.27 14.43 3.48
CA SER A 52 14.29 14.39 4.54
C SER A 52 15.65 13.87 4.08
N THR A 53 15.68 13.01 3.04
CA THR A 53 16.91 12.39 2.54
C THR A 53 17.40 13.01 1.24
N LYS A 54 16.79 14.10 0.74
CA LYS A 54 17.08 14.64 -0.61
C LYS A 54 18.50 15.19 -0.76
N GLU A 55 19.08 15.71 0.31
CA GLU A 55 20.44 16.27 0.33
C GLU A 55 21.50 15.24 0.78
N MET A 56 21.07 14.01 1.13
CA MET A 56 22.00 12.95 1.53
C MET A 56 22.76 12.41 0.32
N GLY A 57 24.03 12.05 0.52
CA GLY A 57 24.79 11.28 -0.47
C GLY A 57 24.16 9.91 -0.73
N ALA A 58 24.43 9.30 -1.89
CA ALA A 58 23.76 8.08 -2.35
C ALA A 58 23.79 6.92 -1.32
N GLY A 59 24.94 6.68 -0.69
CA GLY A 59 25.09 5.65 0.35
C GLY A 59 24.25 5.96 1.59
N ALA A 60 24.44 7.15 2.17
CA ALA A 60 23.68 7.58 3.35
C ALA A 60 22.16 7.59 3.10
N ARG A 61 21.72 7.97 1.89
CA ARG A 61 20.32 7.91 1.49
C ARG A 61 19.80 6.47 1.44
N HIS A 62 20.58 5.53 0.89
CA HIS A 62 20.20 4.12 0.84
C HIS A 62 20.04 3.56 2.26
N ASP A 63 21.04 3.77 3.13
CA ASP A 63 21.02 3.28 4.51
C ASP A 63 19.83 3.86 5.30
N ALA A 64 19.52 5.14 5.11
CA ALA A 64 18.38 5.78 5.76
C ALA A 64 17.03 5.19 5.32
N LEU A 65 16.87 4.88 4.02
CA LEU A 65 15.65 4.27 3.49
C LEU A 65 15.52 2.82 3.99
N GLU A 66 16.60 2.05 3.98
CA GLU A 66 16.59 0.66 4.44
C GLU A 66 16.23 0.59 5.93
N ASN A 67 16.85 1.43 6.76
CA ASN A 67 16.53 1.48 8.19
C ASN A 67 15.04 1.75 8.46
N LYS A 68 14.40 2.61 7.65
CA LYS A 68 12.97 2.87 7.80
C LYS A 68 12.12 1.67 7.34
N VAL A 69 12.49 1.00 6.26
CA VAL A 69 11.78 -0.21 5.79
C VAL A 69 11.91 -1.35 6.81
N ASP A 70 13.09 -1.53 7.38
CA ASP A 70 13.32 -2.49 8.47
C ASP A 70 12.45 -2.19 9.69
N HIS A 71 12.35 -0.93 10.07
CA HIS A 71 11.47 -0.52 11.16
C HIS A 71 9.98 -0.80 10.86
N ILE A 72 9.51 -0.53 9.63
CA ILE A 72 8.14 -0.88 9.19
C ILE A 72 7.90 -2.39 9.30
N ASN A 73 8.89 -3.21 8.93
CA ASN A 73 8.81 -4.67 9.06
C ASN A 73 8.78 -5.10 10.53
N TRP A 74 9.58 -4.46 11.39
CA TRP A 74 9.58 -4.70 12.82
C TRP A 74 8.22 -4.37 13.45
N GLU A 75 7.64 -3.20 13.14
CA GLU A 75 6.30 -2.80 13.62
C GLU A 75 5.22 -3.83 13.23
N LYS A 76 5.30 -4.41 12.03
CA LYS A 76 4.38 -5.47 11.58
C LYS A 76 4.54 -6.79 12.36
N ASN A 77 5.73 -7.04 12.92
CA ASN A 77 6.03 -8.30 13.62
C ASN A 77 5.72 -8.26 15.12
N ILE A 78 5.62 -7.08 15.73
CA ILE A 78 5.44 -6.96 17.19
C ILE A 78 3.98 -6.90 17.66
N GLY A 79 3.03 -6.60 16.77
CA GLY A 79 1.59 -6.61 17.08
C GLY A 79 1.16 -5.43 17.96
#